data_AF-A0A7V9LF93-F1
#
_entry.id   AF-A0A7V9LF93-F1
#
_cell.length_a   1.000
_cell.length_b   1.000
_cell.length_c   1.000
_cell.angle_alpha   90.00
_cell.angle_beta   90.00
_cell.angle_gamma   90.00
#
_symmetry.space_group_name_H-M   'P 1'
#
loop_
_entity.id
_entity.type
_entity.pdbx_description
1 polymer ?
#
loop_
_entity_poly.entity_id
_entity_poly.type
_entity_poly.pdbx_seq_one_letter_code
_entity_poly.pdbx_strand_id
1 'polypeptide(L)'
;MRAAIGSAGWWRGIYGALIGGAFGFGLVIGLRAISGLDLFQTEQTGYPHVIVPAITAPLGFLWGMGNFDYWLRWASGAPTIPDDHADHGAKTWKDYFKVNTDHKVIGIQYIVTTFFFFFVGGFIAMLIRAELAQPGTQIVDPGTYNGLFSTHAAL
;
A
#
# COMPACT_ATOMS: atom_id res chain seq x y z
N MET A 1 -15.05 -15.26 -17.97
CA MET A 1 -15.14 -14.02 -17.16
C MET A 1 -15.33 -14.26 -15.66
N ARG A 2 -15.87 -15.42 -15.20
CA ARG A 2 -16.06 -15.73 -13.76
C ARG A 2 -14.79 -16.12 -12.97
N ALA A 3 -13.64 -16.33 -13.63
CA ALA A 3 -12.42 -16.81 -12.98
C ALA A 3 -11.58 -15.71 -12.29
N ALA A 4 -11.74 -14.44 -12.69
CA ALA A 4 -10.84 -13.36 -12.24
C ALA A 4 -11.11 -12.87 -10.81
N ILE A 5 -12.31 -13.11 -10.27
CA ILE A 5 -12.72 -12.67 -8.93
C ILE A 5 -12.38 -13.72 -7.86
N GLY A 6 -12.13 -14.98 -8.25
CA GLY A 6 -11.82 -16.07 -7.31
C GLY A 6 -10.32 -16.21 -6.99
N SER A 7 -9.43 -15.90 -7.94
CA SER A 7 -7.98 -16.05 -7.74
C SER A 7 -7.37 -14.83 -7.03
N ALA A 8 -6.46 -15.06 -6.08
CA ALA A 8 -5.64 -14.02 -5.47
C ALA A 8 -5.00 -13.14 -6.55
N GLY A 9 -5.07 -11.81 -6.39
CA GLY A 9 -4.58 -10.88 -7.40
C GLY A 9 -5.02 -9.45 -7.19
N TRP A 10 -4.42 -8.54 -7.96
CA TRP A 10 -4.61 -7.09 -7.87
C TRP A 10 -6.08 -6.66 -7.89
N TRP A 11 -6.94 -7.33 -8.66
CA TRP A 11 -8.36 -6.98 -8.72
C TRP A 11 -9.11 -7.30 -7.42
N ARG A 12 -8.91 -8.49 -6.83
CA ARG A 12 -9.50 -8.78 -5.51
C ARG A 12 -8.97 -7.81 -4.45
N GLY A 13 -7.68 -7.46 -4.52
CA GLY A 13 -7.08 -6.42 -3.67
C GLY A 13 -7.80 -5.07 -3.81
N ILE A 14 -7.99 -4.58 -5.04
CA ILE A 14 -8.67 -3.31 -5.30
C ILE A 14 -10.11 -3.33 -4.78
N TYR A 15 -10.87 -4.41 -5.02
CA TYR A 15 -12.21 -4.55 -4.44
C TYR A 15 -12.18 -4.55 -2.91
N GLY A 16 -11.22 -5.27 -2.30
CA GLY A 16 -11.00 -5.27 -0.87
C GLY A 16 -10.67 -3.87 -0.33
N ALA A 17 -9.88 -3.08 -1.06
CA ALA A 17 -9.55 -1.70 -0.70
C ALA A 17 -10.78 -0.80 -0.71
N LEU A 18 -11.62 -0.91 -1.75
CA LEU A 18 -12.87 -0.14 -1.84
C LEU A 18 -13.83 -0.51 -0.71
N ILE A 19 -13.97 -1.80 -0.40
CA ILE A 19 -14.81 -2.27 0.72
C ILE A 19 -14.26 -1.77 2.05
N GLY A 20 -12.96 -1.92 2.30
CA GLY A 20 -12.30 -1.47 3.52
C GLY A 20 -12.40 0.05 3.70
N GLY A 21 -12.19 0.82 2.63
CA GLY A 21 -12.34 2.27 2.62
C GLY A 21 -13.79 2.71 2.88
N ALA A 22 -14.76 2.10 2.19
CA ALA A 22 -16.18 2.38 2.40
C ALA A 22 -16.64 2.03 3.83
N PHE A 23 -16.15 0.92 4.37
CA PHE A 23 -16.40 0.54 5.77
C PHE A 23 -15.83 1.57 6.74
N GLY A 24 -14.56 1.98 6.58
CA GLY A 24 -13.95 3.01 7.43
C GLY A 24 -14.69 4.35 7.36
N PHE A 25 -15.16 4.71 6.16
CA PHE A 25 -15.92 5.94 5.95
C PHE A 25 -17.27 5.86 6.66
N GLY A 26 -18.03 4.79 6.41
CA GLY A 26 -19.32 4.56 7.05
C GLY A 26 -19.23 4.46 8.56
N LEU A 27 -18.18 3.84 9.10
CA LEU A 27 -17.91 3.75 10.52
C LEU A 27 -17.78 5.14 11.16
N VAL A 28 -16.96 6.01 10.56
CA VAL A 28 -16.77 7.37 11.06
C VAL A 28 -18.06 8.17 10.99
N ILE A 29 -18.75 8.15 9.85
CA ILE A 29 -20.01 8.87 9.68
C ILE A 29 -21.06 8.40 10.69
N GLY A 30 -21.20 7.08 10.87
CA GLY A 30 -22.14 6.49 11.82
C GLY A 30 -21.83 6.84 13.27
N LEU A 31 -20.57 6.69 13.70
CA LEU A 31 -20.14 7.04 15.06
C LEU A 31 -20.35 8.53 15.35
N ARG A 32 -20.06 9.40 14.39
CA ARG A 32 -20.27 10.85 14.55
C ARG A 32 -21.75 11.21 14.63
N ALA A 33 -22.59 10.60 13.79
CA ALA A 33 -24.04 10.78 13.82
C ALA A 33 -24.64 10.38 15.17
N ILE A 34 -24.25 9.22 15.72
CA ILE A 34 -24.73 8.72 17.01
C ILE A 34 -24.23 9.58 18.17
N SER A 35 -23.05 10.19 18.01
CA SER A 35 -22.45 11.08 19.02
C SER A 35 -22.96 12.52 18.93
N GLY A 36 -23.89 12.83 18.03
CA GLY A 36 -24.41 14.19 17.82
C GLY A 36 -23.39 15.18 17.24
N LEU A 37 -22.32 14.68 16.61
CA LEU A 37 -21.29 15.50 15.97
C LEU A 37 -21.62 15.73 14.50
N ASP A 38 -21.12 16.84 13.93
CA ASP A 38 -21.19 17.07 12.49
C ASP A 38 -20.57 15.91 11.72
N LEU A 39 -21.29 15.41 10.70
CA LEU A 39 -20.88 14.24 9.91
C LEU A 39 -19.51 14.46 9.25
N PHE A 40 -19.31 15.67 8.72
CA PHE A 40 -18.08 16.07 8.04
C PHE A 40 -17.36 17.14 8.86
N GLN A 41 -16.19 16.78 9.39
CA GLN A 41 -15.29 17.75 10.00
C GLN A 41 -14.48 18.44 8.91
N THR A 42 -14.75 19.72 8.67
CA THR A 42 -14.03 20.54 7.68
C THR A 42 -12.80 21.24 8.26
N GLU A 43 -12.67 21.24 9.58
CA GLU A 43 -11.52 21.78 10.32
C GLU A 43 -10.25 20.96 10.03
N GLN A 44 -9.11 21.65 9.90
CA GLN A 44 -7.80 21.07 9.56
C GLN A 44 -7.24 20.09 10.60
N THR A 45 -7.89 19.94 11.76
CA THR A 45 -7.40 19.16 12.90
C THR A 45 -7.54 17.64 12.74
N GLY A 46 -7.96 17.13 11.58
CA GLY A 46 -7.71 15.72 11.24
C GLY A 46 -8.76 14.97 10.43
N TYR A 47 -9.58 15.62 9.59
CA TYR A 47 -10.51 15.01 8.62
C TYR A 47 -10.80 13.51 8.84
N PRO A 48 -11.53 13.11 9.91
CA PRO A 48 -11.57 11.69 10.31
C PRO A 48 -12.19 10.78 9.26
N HIS A 49 -13.13 11.33 8.48
CA HIS A 49 -13.78 10.68 7.34
C HIS A 49 -12.84 10.46 6.15
N VAL A 50 -11.62 11.00 6.17
CA VAL A 50 -10.55 10.74 5.20
C VAL A 50 -9.49 9.84 5.82
N ILE A 51 -9.06 10.14 7.04
CA ILE A 51 -7.97 9.40 7.71
C ILE A 51 -8.35 7.94 7.97
N VAL A 52 -9.55 7.67 8.49
CA VAL A 52 -9.94 6.30 8.82
C VAL A 52 -10.06 5.43 7.55
N PRO A 53 -10.72 5.88 6.46
CA PRO A 53 -10.66 5.17 5.18
C PRO A 53 -9.24 4.97 4.64
N ALA A 54 -8.35 5.95 4.81
CA ALA A 54 -6.96 5.83 4.37
C ALA A 54 -6.19 4.74 5.12
N ILE A 55 -6.62 4.38 6.34
CA ILE A 55 -6.06 3.28 7.13
C ILE A 55 -6.78 1.95 6.81
N THR A 56 -8.10 1.96 6.71
CA THR A 56 -8.88 0.73 6.50
C THR A 56 -8.81 0.22 5.07
N ALA A 57 -8.60 1.08 4.07
CA ALA A 57 -8.46 0.67 2.67
C ALA A 57 -7.19 -0.19 2.43
N PRO A 58 -5.99 0.16 2.91
CA PRO A 58 -4.83 -0.74 2.85
C PRO A 58 -5.07 -2.10 3.53
N LEU A 59 -5.73 -2.12 4.69
CA LEU A 59 -6.05 -3.38 5.37
C LEU A 59 -7.05 -4.22 4.55
N GLY A 60 -8.07 -3.57 4.00
CA GLY A 60 -9.00 -4.20 3.06
C GLY A 60 -8.31 -4.72 1.80
N PHE A 61 -7.30 -4.02 1.30
CA PHE A 61 -6.49 -4.45 0.16
C PHE A 61 -5.71 -5.74 0.49
N LEU A 62 -5.02 -5.79 1.64
CA LEU A 62 -4.29 -6.98 2.09
C LEU A 62 -5.23 -8.18 2.28
N TRP A 63 -6.42 -7.94 2.83
CA TRP A 63 -7.45 -8.96 2.93
C TRP A 63 -7.95 -9.42 1.56
N GLY A 64 -8.24 -8.47 0.65
CA GLY A 64 -8.64 -8.77 -0.72
C GLY A 64 -7.60 -9.57 -1.51
N MET A 65 -6.29 -9.35 -1.27
CA MET A 65 -5.22 -10.14 -1.87
C MET A 65 -5.19 -11.60 -1.39
N GLY A 66 -5.87 -11.92 -0.29
CA GLY A 66 -5.94 -13.26 0.27
C GLY A 66 -4.91 -13.56 1.37
N ASN A 67 -4.24 -12.53 1.92
CA ASN A 67 -3.25 -12.70 2.98
C ASN A 67 -3.81 -13.39 4.24
N PHE A 68 -5.13 -13.31 4.44
CA PHE A 68 -5.83 -13.93 5.57
C PHE A 68 -6.63 -15.18 5.17
N ASP A 69 -6.66 -15.58 3.89
CA ASP A 69 -7.49 -16.70 3.41
C ASP A 69 -7.12 -18.02 4.12
N TYR A 70 -5.82 -18.27 4.32
CA TYR A 70 -5.35 -19.45 5.07
C TYR A 70 -5.80 -19.43 6.54
N TRP A 71 -5.61 -18.30 7.22
CA TRP A 71 -5.97 -18.13 8.63
C TRP A 71 -7.47 -18.29 8.85
N LEU A 72 -8.29 -17.70 7.99
CA LEU A 72 -9.75 -17.80 8.04
C LEU A 72 -10.23 -19.22 7.70
N ARG A 73 -9.58 -19.90 6.75
CA ARG A 73 -9.88 -21.30 6.44
C ARG A 73 -9.55 -22.22 7.61
N TRP A 74 -8.37 -22.04 8.22
CA TRP A 74 -7.98 -22.77 9.43
C TRP A 74 -8.94 -22.51 10.60
N ALA A 75 -9.28 -21.24 10.86
CA ALA A 75 -10.19 -20.86 11.94
C ALA A 75 -11.62 -21.40 11.77
N SER A 76 -12.07 -21.58 10.52
CA SER A 76 -13.38 -22.18 10.22
C SER A 76 -13.39 -23.71 10.28
N GLY A 77 -12.24 -24.35 10.56
CA GLY A 77 -12.10 -25.81 10.59
C GLY A 77 -12.20 -26.47 9.20
N ALA A 78 -12.15 -25.67 8.13
CA ALA A 78 -12.19 -26.19 6.78
C ALA A 78 -10.89 -26.95 6.45
N PRO A 79 -10.96 -28.00 5.64
CA PRO A 79 -9.80 -28.83 5.32
C PRO A 79 -8.69 -28.00 4.65
N THR A 80 -7.45 -28.44 4.85
CA THR A 80 -6.31 -27.86 4.14
C THR A 80 -6.42 -28.19 2.65
N ILE A 81 -6.17 -27.20 1.81
CA ILE A 81 -5.99 -27.40 0.37
C ILE A 81 -4.55 -27.91 0.20
N PRO A 82 -4.35 -29.10 -0.40
CA PRO A 82 -3.02 -29.59 -0.71
C PRO A 82 -2.32 -28.56 -1.60
N ASP A 83 -1.19 -28.05 -1.13
CA ASP A 83 -0.40 -27.06 -1.86
C ASP A 83 0.69 -27.82 -2.63
N ASP A 84 0.68 -27.69 -3.96
CA ASP A 84 1.68 -28.34 -4.81
C ASP A 84 2.97 -27.51 -4.75
N HIS A 85 3.77 -27.69 -3.70
CA HIS A 85 5.04 -26.99 -3.50
C HIS A 85 6.11 -27.23 -4.59
N ALA A 86 5.81 -28.02 -5.64
CA ALA A 86 6.77 -28.45 -6.65
C ALA A 86 6.76 -27.61 -7.94
N ASP A 87 5.71 -26.83 -8.24
CA ASP A 87 5.57 -26.15 -9.56
C ASP A 87 5.52 -24.61 -9.49
N HIS A 88 6.37 -24.03 -8.62
CA HIS A 88 6.43 -22.58 -8.39
C HIS A 88 7.65 -21.96 -9.09
N GLY A 89 7.39 -21.04 -10.02
CA GLY A 89 8.39 -20.36 -10.85
C GLY A 89 7.73 -19.29 -11.74
N ALA A 90 8.43 -18.21 -12.07
CA ALA A 90 8.00 -17.32 -13.14
C ALA A 90 8.07 -18.08 -14.48
N LYS A 91 6.92 -18.34 -15.11
CA LYS A 91 6.83 -18.99 -16.43
C LYS A 91 6.94 -17.95 -17.55
N THR A 92 6.56 -16.71 -17.25
CA THR A 92 6.66 -15.56 -18.15
C THR A 92 7.15 -14.32 -17.39
N TRP A 93 7.81 -13.40 -18.09
CA TRP A 93 8.22 -12.11 -17.51
C TRP A 93 7.06 -11.31 -16.89
N LYS A 94 5.83 -11.54 -17.38
CA LYS A 94 4.62 -10.91 -16.84
C LYS A 94 4.32 -11.33 -15.40
N ASP A 95 4.89 -12.44 -14.93
CA ASP A 95 4.66 -12.95 -13.58
C ASP A 95 5.39 -12.11 -12.52
N TYR A 96 6.42 -11.36 -12.89
CA TYR A 96 7.08 -10.39 -12.03
C TYR A 96 6.24 -9.13 -11.77
N PHE A 97 5.18 -8.89 -12.55
CA PHE A 97 4.28 -7.74 -12.39
C PHE A 97 2.95 -8.11 -11.71
N LYS A 98 2.79 -9.36 -11.28
CA LYS A 98 1.58 -9.86 -10.61
C LYS A 98 1.89 -10.24 -9.17
N VAL A 99 0.84 -10.29 -8.35
CA VAL A 99 0.90 -10.98 -7.05
C VAL A 99 1.25 -12.45 -7.32
N ASN A 100 2.29 -12.95 -6.64
CA ASN A 100 2.82 -14.28 -6.80
C ASN A 100 3.05 -14.91 -5.41
N THR A 101 2.98 -16.23 -5.31
CA THR A 101 3.26 -17.00 -4.08
C THR A 101 4.66 -17.61 -4.07
N ASP A 102 5.39 -17.57 -5.19
CA ASP A 102 6.77 -18.03 -5.28
C ASP A 102 7.74 -17.03 -4.63
N HIS A 103 8.41 -17.48 -3.56
CA HIS A 103 9.40 -16.69 -2.82
C HIS A 103 10.60 -16.22 -3.67
N LYS A 104 10.98 -16.93 -4.75
CA LYS A 104 12.04 -16.48 -5.66
C LYS A 104 11.58 -15.31 -6.52
N VAL A 105 10.35 -15.37 -7.04
CA VAL A 105 9.74 -14.28 -7.81
C VAL A 105 9.57 -13.05 -6.92
N ILE A 106 9.02 -13.26 -5.72
CA ILE A 106 8.89 -12.21 -4.70
C ILE A 106 10.25 -11.61 -4.35
N GLY A 107 11.29 -12.42 -4.16
CA GLY A 107 12.64 -11.94 -3.89
C GLY A 107 13.18 -11.02 -4.98
N ILE A 108 12.98 -11.37 -6.26
CA ILE A 108 13.37 -10.51 -7.40
C ILE A 108 12.55 -9.20 -7.41
N GLN A 109 11.24 -9.27 -7.15
CA GLN A 109 10.39 -8.08 -7.05
C GLN A 109 10.89 -7.12 -5.97
N TYR A 110 11.29 -7.63 -4.80
CA TYR A 110 11.88 -6.81 -3.73
C TYR A 110 13.20 -6.18 -4.16
N ILE A 111 14.12 -6.94 -4.75
CA ILE A 111 15.41 -6.40 -5.22
C ILE A 111 15.19 -5.26 -6.21
N VAL A 112 14.35 -5.45 -7.22
CA VAL A 112 14.05 -4.40 -8.21
C VAL A 112 13.44 -3.17 -7.54
N THR A 113 12.51 -3.36 -6.61
CA THR A 113 11.86 -2.26 -5.86
C THR A 113 12.88 -1.50 -5.01
N THR A 114 13.77 -2.21 -4.32
CA THR A 114 14.84 -1.60 -3.51
C THR A 114 15.78 -0.78 -4.39
N PHE A 115 16.23 -1.31 -5.53
CA PHE A 115 17.09 -0.53 -6.45
C PHE A 115 16.37 0.71 -6.99
N PHE A 116 15.09 0.61 -7.32
CA PHE A 116 14.30 1.76 -7.75
C PHE A 116 14.29 2.87 -6.67
N PHE A 117 13.94 2.54 -5.43
CA PHE A 117 13.92 3.53 -4.34
C PHE A 117 15.31 4.02 -3.97
N PHE A 118 16.34 3.18 -4.06
CA PHE A 118 17.73 3.60 -3.91
C PHE A 118 18.12 4.69 -4.92
N PHE A 119 17.72 4.55 -6.20
CA PHE A 119 17.95 5.59 -7.20
C PHE A 119 17.12 6.85 -6.94
N VAL A 120 15.86 6.72 -6.51
CA VAL A 120 15.03 7.88 -6.15
C VAL A 120 15.62 8.64 -4.97
N GLY A 121 15.97 7.95 -3.88
CA GLY A 121 16.64 8.52 -2.72
C GLY A 121 17.99 9.14 -3.10
N GLY A 122 18.80 8.44 -3.89
CA GLY A 122 20.06 8.96 -4.42
C GLY A 122 19.90 10.21 -5.28
N PHE A 123 18.85 10.27 -6.11
CA PHE A 123 18.53 11.46 -6.90
C PHE A 123 18.15 12.66 -6.01
N ILE A 124 17.33 12.45 -4.98
CA ILE A 124 17.00 13.50 -4.02
C ILE A 124 18.26 13.98 -3.28
N ALA A 125 19.16 13.06 -2.91
CA ALA A 125 20.45 13.42 -2.31
C ALA A 125 21.28 14.34 -3.22
N MET A 126 21.22 14.12 -4.54
CA MET A 126 21.88 14.99 -5.51
C MET A 126 21.22 16.38 -5.58
N LEU A 127 19.90 16.48 -5.47
CA LEU A 127 19.21 17.78 -5.39
C LEU A 127 19.61 18.56 -4.13
N ILE A 128 19.70 17.90 -2.99
CA ILE A 128 20.17 18.51 -1.73
C ILE A 128 21.60 19.02 -1.90
N ARG A 129 22.49 18.22 -2.49
CA ARG A 129 23.88 18.64 -2.77
C ARG A 129 23.96 19.81 -3.75
N ALA A 130 23.08 19.83 -4.74
CA ALA A 130 23.04 20.91 -5.72
C ALA A 130 22.58 22.23 -5.07
N GLU A 131 21.61 22.18 -4.15
CA GLU A 131 21.20 23.35 -3.35
C GLU A 131 22.35 23.86 -2.47
N LEU A 132 23.11 22.96 -1.84
CA LEU A 132 24.23 23.31 -0.95
C LEU A 132 25.52 23.71 -1.70
N ALA A 133 25.52 23.69 -3.04
CA ALA A 133 26.72 24.01 -3.81
C ALA A 133 27.14 25.49 -3.69
N GLN A 134 26.20 26.37 -3.40
CA GLN A 134 26.44 27.80 -3.14
C GLN A 134 25.58 28.28 -1.96
N PRO A 135 26.06 29.27 -1.18
CA PRO A 135 25.24 29.85 -0.11
C PRO A 135 23.99 30.56 -0.65
N GLY A 136 22.87 30.43 0.05
CA GLY A 136 21.59 31.02 -0.33
C GLY A 136 20.72 30.07 -1.17
N THR A 137 19.49 30.47 -1.45
CA THR A 137 18.50 29.63 -2.15
C THR A 137 18.74 29.62 -3.66
N GLN A 138 18.91 28.43 -4.26
CA GLN A 138 19.28 28.28 -5.67
C GLN A 138 18.22 27.53 -6.51
N ILE A 139 17.78 26.37 -6.05
CA ILE A 139 16.95 25.41 -6.82
C ILE A 139 15.59 25.24 -6.17
N VAL A 140 15.53 25.11 -4.85
CA VAL A 140 14.30 24.84 -4.10
C VAL A 140 14.13 25.80 -2.94
N ASP A 141 12.90 26.20 -2.65
CA ASP A 141 12.62 27.03 -1.48
C ASP A 141 12.90 26.27 -0.16
N PRO A 142 13.10 26.98 0.97
CA PRO A 142 13.43 26.34 2.25
C PRO A 142 12.42 25.30 2.74
N GLY A 143 11.12 25.47 2.43
CA GLY A 143 10.08 24.52 2.81
C GLY A 143 10.22 23.22 2.01
N THR A 144 10.40 23.34 0.69
CA THR A 144 10.67 22.20 -0.18
C THR A 144 11.97 21.50 0.19
N TYR A 145 13.03 22.24 0.53
CA TYR A 145 14.31 21.66 0.98
C TYR A 145 14.13 20.78 2.21
N ASN A 146 13.40 21.26 3.23
CA ASN A 146 13.11 20.48 4.44
C ASN A 146 12.31 19.21 4.13
N GLY A 147 11.35 19.31 3.19
CA GLY A 147 10.61 18.16 2.68
C GLY A 147 11.52 17.14 2.01
N LEU A 148 12.34 17.57 1.05
CA LEU A 148 13.28 16.72 0.33
C LEU A 148 14.29 16.04 1.27
N PHE A 149 14.83 16.76 2.25
CA PHE A 149 15.74 16.18 3.25
C PHE A 149 15.07 15.07 4.06
N SER A 150 13.85 15.31 4.54
CA SER A 150 13.09 14.33 5.32
C SER A 150 12.67 13.12 4.49
N THR A 151 12.23 13.36 3.25
CA THR A 151 11.84 12.29 2.32
C THR A 151 13.05 11.46 1.90
N HIS A 152 14.20 12.08 1.60
CA HIS A 152 15.44 11.35 1.31
C HIS A 152 15.84 10.43 2.45
N ALA A 153 15.78 10.90 3.69
CA ALA A 153 16.15 10.10 4.85
C ALA A 153 15.22 8.88 5.07
N ALA A 154 14.00 8.91 4.55
CA ALA A 154 13.01 7.84 4.71
C ALA A 154 13.00 6.80 3.58
N LEU A 155 13.61 7.11 2.42
CA LEU A 155 13.63 6.27 1.22
C LEU A 155 14.91 5.43 1.13
#